data_AF-A0A848RZK0-F1
#
_entry.id   AF-A0A848RZK0-F1
#
_cell.length_a   1.000
_cell.length_b   1.000
_cell.length_c   1.000
_cell.angle_alpha   90.00
_cell.angle_beta   90.00
_cell.angle_gamma   90.00
#
_symmetry.space_group_name_H-M   'P 1'
#
loop_
_entity.id
_entity.type
_entity.pdbx_description
1 polymer ?
#
loop_
_entity_poly.entity_id
_entity_poly.type
_entity_poly.pdbx_seq_one_letter_code
_entity_poly.pdbx_strand_id
1 'polypeptide(L)'
;MRIPRLRRPSRSLSGSAAAVTLVAASALLLTGCQASSSPAASASQSAGAKASDAPSTTPKASASPTAKPTPVTLTCDQVLTTAQLAAMVPPLVPASGYQPDKGSDAAKAVSYAGVACGYANASSGGIVAVSIAQPASGDFTSLKNDAITHSNVVPTYGVPPKVMGYFSVDHGSGVAQAFTGKYWVVASSKDFTEPGDASPVIAGVLANLPS
;
A
#
# COMPACT_ATOMS: atom_id res chain seq x y z
N MET A 1 21.51 -47.11 39.46
CA MET A 1 21.34 -45.67 39.76
C MET A 1 20.02 -45.20 39.18
N ARG A 2 19.02 -44.92 40.02
CA ARG A 2 17.67 -44.48 39.61
C ARG A 2 17.56 -42.96 39.76
N ILE A 3 17.23 -42.27 38.67
CA ILE A 3 17.05 -40.81 38.65
C ILE A 3 15.60 -40.49 39.08
N PRO A 4 15.37 -39.63 40.08
CA PRO A 4 14.02 -39.27 40.51
C PRO A 4 13.38 -38.26 39.53
N ARG A 5 12.14 -38.54 39.11
CA ARG A 5 11.30 -37.60 38.34
C ARG A 5 10.66 -36.58 39.29
N LEU A 6 10.94 -35.29 39.09
CA LEU A 6 10.23 -34.21 39.77
C LEU A 6 8.92 -33.92 39.04
N ARG A 7 7.79 -34.18 39.71
CA ARG A 7 6.45 -33.75 39.30
C ARG A 7 6.32 -32.24 39.51
N ARG A 8 5.99 -31.49 38.46
CA ARG A 8 5.63 -30.08 38.56
C ARG A 8 4.11 -29.97 38.80
N PRO A 9 3.64 -29.22 39.82
CA PRO A 9 2.22 -29.11 40.13
C PRO A 9 1.49 -28.22 39.11
N SER A 10 0.39 -28.77 38.58
CA SER A 10 -0.68 -28.07 37.88
C SER A 10 -1.41 -27.14 38.86
N ARG A 11 -1.41 -25.83 38.59
CA ARG A 11 -2.25 -24.86 39.29
C ARG A 11 -3.47 -24.48 38.45
N SER A 12 -4.56 -24.38 39.18
CA SER A 12 -5.96 -24.52 38.82
C SER A 12 -6.56 -23.28 38.15
N LEU A 13 -7.62 -23.55 37.38
CA LEU A 13 -8.65 -22.61 36.96
C LEU A 13 -9.32 -21.92 38.15
N SER A 14 -9.58 -20.62 38.01
CA SER A 14 -10.67 -19.81 38.60
C SER A 14 -10.48 -18.40 38.01
N GLY A 15 -11.40 -17.76 37.32
CA GLY A 15 -12.84 -17.72 37.46
C GLY A 15 -13.22 -16.26 37.73
N SER A 16 -14.08 -15.67 36.89
CA SER A 16 -15.18 -14.75 37.26
C SER A 16 -15.55 -13.82 36.11
N ALA A 17 -16.83 -13.87 35.78
CA ALA A 17 -17.54 -13.01 34.87
C ALA A 17 -17.66 -11.57 35.41
N ALA A 18 -17.75 -10.61 34.50
CA ALA A 18 -18.52 -9.39 34.72
C ALA A 18 -18.98 -8.86 33.34
N ALA A 19 -20.24 -9.11 33.04
CA ALA A 19 -20.97 -8.42 31.98
C ALA A 19 -21.32 -7.01 32.46
N VAL A 20 -21.03 -5.99 31.66
CA VAL A 20 -21.65 -4.66 31.80
C VAL A 20 -22.13 -4.23 30.42
N THR A 21 -23.44 -4.36 30.24
CA THR A 21 -24.23 -3.73 29.19
C THR A 21 -24.42 -2.25 29.51
N LEU A 22 -24.13 -1.36 28.57
CA LEU A 22 -24.70 -0.01 28.54
C LEU A 22 -25.01 0.37 27.09
N VAL A 23 -26.32 0.33 26.82
CA VAL A 23 -26.99 0.82 25.62
C VAL A 23 -27.03 2.34 25.69
N ALA A 24 -26.58 3.02 24.64
CA ALA A 24 -26.93 4.42 24.39
C ALA A 24 -27.16 4.60 22.88
N ALA A 25 -28.43 4.56 22.50
CA ALA A 25 -28.91 4.90 21.18
C ALA A 25 -29.09 6.43 21.10
N SER A 26 -28.42 7.06 20.13
CA SER A 26 -28.66 8.45 19.76
C SER A 26 -28.78 8.54 18.25
N ALA A 27 -30.01 8.39 17.77
CA ALA A 27 -30.38 8.71 16.40
C ALA A 27 -30.61 10.23 16.29
N LEU A 28 -29.72 10.93 15.60
CA LEU A 28 -29.91 12.31 15.18
C LEU A 28 -30.21 12.31 13.67
N LEU A 29 -31.50 12.46 13.37
CA LEU A 29 -32.03 12.71 12.04
C LEU A 29 -31.72 14.18 11.68
N LEU A 30 -30.88 14.42 10.68
CA LEU A 30 -30.76 15.74 10.05
C LEU A 30 -31.51 15.74 8.71
N THR A 31 -32.77 16.13 8.78
CA THR A 31 -33.58 16.53 7.62
C THR A 31 -33.20 17.96 7.24
N GLY A 32 -32.44 18.14 6.16
CA GLY A 32 -32.07 19.44 5.60
C GLY A 32 -32.83 19.73 4.31
N CYS A 33 -33.56 20.85 4.30
CA CYS A 33 -34.58 21.25 3.33
C CYS A 33 -34.13 21.43 1.87
N GLN A 34 -35.07 21.03 1.01
CA GLN A 34 -35.27 21.42 -0.38
C GLN A 34 -35.17 22.93 -0.61
N ALA A 35 -34.46 23.32 -1.68
CA ALA A 35 -34.70 24.57 -2.40
C ALA A 35 -35.07 24.22 -3.85
N SER A 36 -36.37 24.29 -4.15
CA SER A 36 -36.87 24.35 -5.52
C SER A 36 -37.09 25.82 -5.89
N SER A 37 -36.38 26.30 -6.91
CA SER A 37 -36.78 27.51 -7.64
C SER A 37 -36.71 27.23 -9.14
N SER A 38 -37.88 27.41 -9.75
CA SER A 38 -38.24 27.17 -11.14
C SER A 38 -37.39 27.98 -12.14
N PRO A 39 -37.21 27.51 -13.39
CA PRO A 39 -36.62 28.31 -14.46
C PRO A 39 -37.59 29.42 -14.88
N ALA A 40 -37.10 30.66 -14.96
CA ALA A 40 -37.77 31.74 -15.67
C ALA A 40 -37.00 32.00 -16.97
N ALA A 41 -37.71 31.85 -18.09
CA ALA A 41 -37.22 32.20 -19.41
C ALA A 41 -37.42 33.69 -19.70
N SER A 42 -36.52 34.19 -20.56
CA SER A 42 -36.70 35.29 -21.51
C SER A 42 -36.47 36.73 -21.05
N ALA A 43 -35.31 37.28 -21.45
CA ALA A 43 -35.23 38.62 -22.01
C ALA A 43 -34.19 38.64 -23.13
N SER A 44 -34.66 38.99 -24.32
CA SER A 44 -33.90 39.22 -25.55
C SER A 44 -33.10 40.52 -25.45
N GLN A 45 -31.80 40.48 -25.76
CA GLN A 45 -31.07 41.65 -26.27
C GLN A 45 -30.15 41.24 -27.42
N SER A 46 -30.48 41.82 -28.57
CA SER A 46 -29.71 41.87 -29.80
C SER A 46 -28.53 42.83 -29.64
N ALA A 47 -27.33 42.37 -29.92
CA ALA A 47 -26.23 43.21 -30.39
C ALA A 47 -25.30 42.35 -31.25
N GLY A 48 -25.39 42.56 -32.57
CA GLY A 48 -24.54 41.91 -33.54
C GLY A 48 -23.09 42.38 -33.41
N ALA A 49 -22.18 41.41 -33.37
CA ALA A 49 -20.81 41.59 -33.82
C ALA A 49 -20.48 40.36 -34.68
N LYS A 50 -20.58 40.52 -36.00
CA LYS A 50 -20.14 39.53 -36.98
C LYS A 50 -18.61 39.54 -36.98
N ALA A 51 -18.01 38.77 -36.08
CA ALA A 51 -16.59 38.48 -36.13
C ALA A 51 -16.37 37.43 -37.23
N SER A 52 -15.51 37.77 -38.18
CA SER A 52 -15.11 36.93 -39.30
C SER A 52 -14.54 35.61 -38.81
N ASP A 53 -15.12 34.49 -39.24
CA ASP A 53 -14.58 33.14 -39.09
C ASP A 53 -13.25 33.03 -39.85
N ALA A 54 -12.15 33.38 -39.20
CA ALA A 54 -10.84 32.88 -39.61
C ALA A 54 -10.71 31.46 -39.06
N PRO A 55 -10.44 30.44 -39.89
CA PRO A 55 -10.17 29.09 -39.40
C PRO A 55 -8.92 29.14 -38.52
N SER A 56 -9.11 29.09 -37.21
CA SER A 56 -8.03 28.87 -36.25
C SER A 56 -7.53 27.45 -36.43
N THR A 57 -6.44 27.30 -37.18
CA THR A 57 -5.67 26.06 -37.24
C THR A 57 -4.99 25.87 -35.90
N THR A 58 -5.77 25.40 -34.91
CA THR A 58 -5.23 24.97 -33.62
C THR A 58 -4.22 23.85 -33.92
N PRO A 59 -2.93 24.00 -33.57
CA PRO A 59 -1.97 22.93 -33.72
C PRO A 59 -2.50 21.72 -32.95
N LYS A 60 -2.84 20.65 -33.66
CA LYS A 60 -3.19 19.37 -33.03
C LYS A 60 -1.94 18.91 -32.31
N ALA A 61 -1.92 19.04 -30.98
CA ALA A 61 -0.84 18.53 -30.15
C ALA A 61 -0.63 17.05 -30.51
N SER A 62 0.53 16.76 -31.10
CA SER A 62 0.92 15.38 -31.35
C SER A 62 1.09 14.71 -29.99
N ALA A 63 0.27 13.71 -29.70
CA ALA A 63 0.40 12.94 -28.47
C ALA A 63 1.81 12.32 -28.45
N SER A 64 2.65 12.77 -27.51
CA SER A 64 3.93 12.13 -27.24
C SER A 64 3.65 10.69 -26.78
N PRO A 65 4.36 9.68 -27.28
CA PRO A 65 4.15 8.31 -26.83
C PRO A 65 4.30 8.21 -25.32
N THR A 66 3.29 7.65 -24.65
CA THR A 66 3.35 7.40 -23.20
C THR A 66 4.48 6.41 -22.92
N ALA A 67 5.41 6.81 -22.04
CA ALA A 67 6.47 5.94 -21.58
C ALA A 67 5.86 4.66 -20.96
N LYS A 68 6.46 3.50 -21.24
CA LYS A 68 6.02 2.21 -20.70
C LYS A 68 6.77 1.87 -19.40
N PRO A 69 6.19 1.04 -18.51
CA PRO A 69 6.91 0.46 -17.39
C PRO A 69 8.12 -0.36 -17.85
N THR A 70 9.15 -0.42 -17.01
CA THR A 70 10.31 -1.31 -17.22
C THR A 70 10.09 -2.61 -16.43
N PRO A 71 10.19 -3.79 -17.06
CA PRO A 71 10.00 -5.05 -16.36
C PRO A 71 11.00 -5.26 -15.22
N VAL A 72 10.51 -5.75 -14.07
CA VAL A 72 11.36 -6.25 -12.98
C VAL A 72 11.52 -7.75 -13.17
N THR A 73 12.76 -8.20 -13.42
CA THR A 73 13.06 -9.60 -13.72
C THR A 73 13.56 -10.39 -12.51
N LEU A 74 13.46 -9.82 -11.30
CA LEU A 74 13.84 -10.50 -10.07
C LEU A 74 12.89 -11.66 -9.78
N THR A 75 13.43 -12.82 -9.42
CA THR A 75 12.67 -13.91 -8.83
C THR A 75 12.43 -13.65 -7.34
N CYS A 76 11.50 -14.35 -6.69
CA CYS A 76 11.21 -14.09 -5.27
C CYS A 76 12.38 -14.39 -4.34
N ASP A 77 13.21 -15.37 -4.65
CA ASP A 77 14.46 -15.65 -3.94
C ASP A 77 15.55 -14.59 -4.17
N GLN A 78 15.43 -13.77 -5.22
CA GLN A 78 16.27 -12.59 -5.43
C GLN A 78 15.69 -11.35 -4.75
N VAL A 79 14.35 -11.25 -4.63
CA VAL A 79 13.69 -10.18 -3.87
C VAL A 79 14.09 -10.26 -2.40
N LEU A 80 13.93 -11.43 -1.78
CA LEU A 80 14.46 -11.74 -0.45
C LEU A 80 15.07 -13.14 -0.48
N THR A 81 16.37 -13.21 -0.21
CA THR A 81 17.10 -14.47 -0.17
C THR A 81 16.64 -15.34 1.00
N THR A 82 16.82 -16.66 0.88
CA THR A 82 16.54 -17.60 1.98
C THR A 82 17.27 -17.21 3.28
N ALA A 83 18.51 -16.70 3.16
CA ALA A 83 19.28 -16.24 4.31
C ALA A 83 18.64 -15.01 4.99
N GLN A 84 18.16 -14.04 4.21
CA GLN A 84 17.45 -12.87 4.75
C GLN A 84 16.13 -13.28 5.41
N LEU A 85 15.35 -14.16 4.77
CA LEU A 85 14.08 -14.65 5.31
C LEU A 85 14.27 -15.37 6.66
N ALA A 86 15.31 -16.20 6.77
CA ALA A 86 15.66 -16.91 8.00
C ALA A 86 16.17 -15.98 9.12
N ALA A 87 16.75 -14.83 8.76
CA ALA A 87 17.27 -13.85 9.72
C ALA A 87 16.19 -12.92 10.29
N MET A 88 14.97 -12.92 9.74
CA MET A 88 13.86 -12.13 10.26
C MET A 88 13.41 -12.64 11.63
N VAL A 89 12.80 -11.76 12.43
CA VAL A 89 12.23 -12.11 13.74
C VAL A 89 10.79 -11.62 13.80
N PRO A 90 9.80 -12.52 13.70
CA PRO A 90 9.92 -13.97 13.45
C PRO A 90 10.44 -14.29 12.04
N PRO A 91 11.02 -15.50 11.82
CA PRO A 91 11.46 -15.90 10.49
C PRO A 91 10.31 -15.90 9.49
N LEU A 92 10.62 -15.55 8.25
CA LEU A 92 9.69 -15.67 7.14
C LEU A 92 10.04 -16.92 6.32
N VAL A 93 9.03 -17.54 5.71
CA VAL A 93 9.22 -18.66 4.78
C VAL A 93 8.52 -18.36 3.46
N PRO A 94 9.04 -18.79 2.30
CA PRO A 94 8.35 -18.59 1.02
C PRO A 94 6.93 -19.18 1.06
N ALA A 95 5.94 -18.38 0.67
CA ALA A 95 4.56 -18.84 0.52
C ALA A 95 4.34 -19.29 -0.95
N SER A 96 4.54 -20.58 -1.21
CA SER A 96 4.38 -21.15 -2.55
C SER A 96 2.97 -20.91 -3.09
N GLY A 97 2.86 -20.36 -4.31
CA GLY A 97 1.58 -20.10 -4.95
C GLY A 97 0.87 -18.83 -4.47
N TYR A 98 1.55 -17.94 -3.73
CA TYR A 98 1.02 -16.61 -3.43
C TYR A 98 0.55 -15.90 -4.69
N GLN A 99 -0.64 -15.30 -4.61
CA GLN A 99 -1.18 -14.42 -5.63
C GLN A 99 -1.62 -13.12 -4.96
N PRO A 100 -1.28 -11.95 -5.53
CA PRO A 100 -1.76 -10.68 -5.02
C PRO A 100 -3.28 -10.58 -5.04
N ASP A 101 -3.86 -10.07 -3.95
CA ASP A 101 -5.28 -9.76 -3.90
C ASP A 101 -5.61 -8.68 -4.93
N LYS A 102 -6.76 -8.81 -5.58
CA LYS A 102 -7.22 -7.81 -6.55
C LYS A 102 -7.34 -6.44 -5.88
N GLY A 103 -6.76 -5.42 -6.51
CA GLY A 103 -6.78 -4.04 -6.00
C GLY A 103 -5.72 -3.74 -4.94
N SER A 104 -4.92 -4.71 -4.52
CA SER A 104 -3.76 -4.48 -3.67
C SER A 104 -2.63 -3.74 -4.41
N ASP A 105 -1.74 -3.09 -3.66
CA ASP A 105 -0.52 -2.51 -4.20
C ASP A 105 0.37 -3.57 -4.89
N ALA A 106 0.38 -4.81 -4.39
CA ALA A 106 1.09 -5.91 -5.03
C ALA A 106 0.51 -6.24 -6.42
N ALA A 107 -0.82 -6.25 -6.57
CA ALA A 107 -1.45 -6.41 -7.89
C ALA A 107 -1.16 -5.21 -8.80
N LYS A 108 -1.14 -3.99 -8.25
CA LYS A 108 -0.78 -2.76 -8.98
C LYS A 108 0.67 -2.82 -9.47
N ALA A 109 1.62 -3.26 -8.64
CA ALA A 109 3.01 -3.46 -9.02
C ALA A 109 3.16 -4.46 -10.18
N VAL A 110 2.46 -5.60 -10.13
CA VAL A 110 2.44 -6.57 -11.24
C VAL A 110 1.88 -5.96 -12.53
N SER A 111 0.87 -5.09 -12.44
CA SER A 111 0.33 -4.37 -13.61
C SER A 111 1.35 -3.44 -14.27
N TYR A 112 2.36 -2.99 -13.52
CA TYR A 112 3.52 -2.25 -14.02
C TYR A 112 4.69 -3.15 -14.46
N ALA A 113 4.41 -4.40 -14.84
CA ALA A 113 5.41 -5.43 -15.15
C ALA A 113 6.42 -5.66 -14.00
N GLY A 114 5.95 -5.47 -12.76
CA GLY A 114 6.70 -5.75 -11.55
C GLY A 114 6.62 -7.22 -11.11
N VAL A 115 7.20 -7.48 -9.95
CA VAL A 115 7.12 -8.78 -9.26
C VAL A 115 6.35 -8.62 -7.95
N ALA A 116 5.62 -9.66 -7.55
CA ALA A 116 5.00 -9.76 -6.23
C ALA A 116 5.25 -11.14 -5.63
N CYS A 117 5.67 -11.16 -4.37
CA CYS A 117 6.11 -12.33 -3.63
C CYS A 117 5.40 -12.38 -2.29
N GLY A 118 4.97 -13.57 -1.88
CA GLY A 118 4.40 -13.81 -0.57
C GLY A 118 5.36 -14.60 0.30
N TYR A 119 5.48 -14.19 1.55
CA TYR A 119 6.21 -14.91 2.57
C TYR A 119 5.30 -15.11 3.77
N ALA A 120 5.21 -16.34 4.30
CA ALA A 120 4.47 -16.60 5.52
C ALA A 120 5.36 -16.33 6.73
N ASN A 121 4.82 -15.61 7.70
CA ASN A 121 5.40 -15.47 9.02
C ASN A 121 5.35 -16.82 9.73
N ALA A 122 6.51 -17.36 10.14
CA ALA A 122 6.60 -18.69 10.72
C ALA A 122 5.88 -18.82 12.08
N SER A 123 5.61 -17.70 12.77
CA SER A 123 4.92 -17.67 14.06
C SER A 123 3.42 -17.46 13.92
N SER A 124 2.97 -16.49 13.12
CA SER A 124 1.55 -16.16 12.98
C SER A 124 0.85 -16.89 11.83
N GLY A 125 1.60 -17.40 10.85
CA GLY A 125 1.08 -17.87 9.57
C GLY A 125 0.60 -16.74 8.65
N GLY A 126 0.68 -15.48 9.09
CA GLY A 126 0.29 -14.31 8.33
C GLY A 126 1.15 -14.13 7.08
N ILE A 127 0.55 -13.62 6.01
CA ILE A 127 1.27 -13.33 4.77
C ILE A 127 1.86 -11.93 4.80
N VAL A 128 3.17 -11.87 4.60
CA VAL A 128 3.91 -10.68 4.21
C VAL A 128 4.01 -10.65 2.69
N ALA A 129 3.23 -9.78 2.06
CA ALA A 129 3.31 -9.52 0.63
C ALA A 129 4.41 -8.49 0.36
N VAL A 130 5.27 -8.74 -0.61
CA VAL A 130 6.33 -7.81 -1.05
C VAL A 130 6.24 -7.68 -2.56
N SER A 131 6.23 -6.45 -3.06
CA SER A 131 6.22 -6.18 -4.48
C SER A 131 7.17 -5.07 -4.90
N ILE A 132 7.68 -5.19 -6.12
CA ILE A 132 8.63 -4.23 -6.70
C ILE A 132 8.20 -3.93 -8.13
N ALA A 133 8.16 -2.66 -8.51
CA ALA A 133 7.91 -2.23 -9.88
C ALA A 133 8.85 -1.10 -10.32
N GLN A 134 9.02 -0.94 -11.63
CA GLN A 134 9.57 0.27 -12.26
C GLN A 134 8.52 0.90 -13.19
N PRO A 135 7.56 1.66 -12.63
CA PRO A 135 6.52 2.32 -13.42
C PRO A 135 7.10 3.34 -14.41
N ALA A 136 6.30 3.74 -15.40
CA ALA A 136 6.63 4.90 -16.21
C ALA A 136 6.73 6.16 -15.33
N SER A 137 7.49 7.18 -15.76
CA SER A 137 7.78 8.37 -14.93
C SER A 137 6.53 9.10 -14.44
N GLY A 138 5.47 9.18 -15.26
CA GLY A 138 4.17 9.73 -14.88
C GLY A 138 3.51 8.94 -13.76
N ASP A 139 3.40 7.62 -13.92
CA ASP A 139 2.83 6.72 -12.91
C ASP A 139 3.65 6.71 -11.61
N PHE A 140 4.98 6.74 -11.72
CA PHE A 140 5.88 6.81 -10.57
C PHE A 140 5.68 8.09 -9.76
N THR A 141 5.45 9.22 -10.45
CA THR A 141 5.14 10.50 -9.81
C THR A 141 3.77 10.44 -9.14
N SER A 142 2.75 9.88 -9.80
CA SER A 142 1.42 9.70 -9.22
C SER A 142 1.47 8.83 -7.97
N LEU A 143 2.20 7.71 -8.00
CA LEU A 143 2.38 6.84 -6.83
C LEU A 143 3.03 7.56 -5.64
N LYS A 144 4.04 8.40 -5.89
CA LYS A 144 4.66 9.22 -4.84
C LYS A 144 3.67 10.23 -4.26
N ASN A 145 2.88 10.88 -5.11
CA ASN A 145 1.87 11.85 -4.68
C ASN A 145 0.74 11.17 -3.88
N ASP A 146 0.32 9.98 -4.29
CA ASP A 146 -0.64 9.15 -3.56
C ASP A 146 -0.08 8.79 -2.17
N ALA A 147 1.17 8.34 -2.09
CA ALA A 147 1.82 8.01 -0.83
C ALA A 147 1.97 9.25 0.09
N ILE A 148 2.28 10.43 -0.45
CA ILE A 148 2.31 11.69 0.30
C ILE A 148 0.92 12.04 0.86
N THR A 149 -0.13 11.77 0.09
CA THR A 149 -1.51 12.16 0.44
C THR A 149 -2.14 11.20 1.44
N HIS A 150 -1.84 9.91 1.35
CA HIS A 150 -2.56 8.85 2.07
C HIS A 150 -1.70 8.06 3.05
N SER A 151 -0.43 8.44 3.26
CA SER A 151 0.49 7.76 4.18
C SER A 151 1.33 8.76 4.97
N ASN A 152 2.08 8.25 5.93
CA ASN A 152 2.98 9.05 6.76
C ASN A 152 4.42 8.84 6.29
N VAL A 153 5.19 9.91 6.11
CA VAL A 153 6.63 9.82 5.83
C VAL A 153 7.33 9.21 7.04
N VAL A 154 8.22 8.24 6.80
CA VAL A 154 8.99 7.57 7.85
C VAL A 154 10.48 7.49 7.49
N PRO A 155 11.40 7.76 8.44
CA PRO A 155 12.84 7.69 8.19
C PRO A 155 13.40 6.26 8.31
N THR A 156 12.58 5.29 8.73
CA THR A 156 13.00 3.92 9.08
C THR A 156 13.36 3.04 7.88
N TYR A 157 12.98 3.44 6.67
CA TYR A 157 13.21 2.66 5.45
C TYR A 157 14.42 3.10 4.64
N GLY A 158 15.07 4.20 5.02
CA GLY A 158 16.26 4.72 4.38
C GLY A 158 16.38 6.23 4.50
N VAL A 159 17.38 6.79 3.84
CA VAL A 159 17.74 8.21 3.99
C VAL A 159 17.30 9.02 2.76
N PRO A 160 16.44 10.03 2.92
CA PRO A 160 16.12 10.97 1.86
C PRO A 160 17.35 11.76 1.35
N PRO A 161 17.39 12.16 0.07
CA PRO A 161 16.40 11.88 -0.97
C PRO A 161 16.60 10.51 -1.64
N LYS A 162 17.61 9.73 -1.24
CA LYS A 162 17.96 8.45 -1.88
C LYS A 162 16.86 7.40 -1.72
N VAL A 163 16.24 7.36 -0.54
CA VAL A 163 15.07 6.53 -0.26
C VAL A 163 14.02 7.40 0.44
N MET A 164 12.83 7.45 -0.12
CA MET A 164 11.66 8.07 0.52
C MET A 164 10.75 6.95 1.03
N GLY A 165 10.60 6.85 2.36
CA GLY A 165 9.77 5.86 3.02
C GLY A 165 8.41 6.40 3.44
N TYR A 166 7.37 5.58 3.29
CA TYR A 166 6.01 5.89 3.71
C TYR A 166 5.37 4.69 4.41
N PHE A 167 4.57 4.94 5.44
CA PHE A 167 3.79 3.91 6.11
C PHE A 167 2.35 4.34 6.34
N SER A 168 1.43 3.41 6.12
CA SER A 168 0.01 3.55 6.44
C SER A 168 -0.53 2.23 6.98
N VAL A 169 -1.75 2.27 7.51
CA VAL A 169 -2.52 1.07 7.84
C VAL A 169 -3.79 1.13 7.02
N ASP A 170 -4.02 0.11 6.21
CA ASP A 170 -5.20 -0.03 5.35
C ASP A 170 -5.92 -1.35 5.68
N HIS A 171 -7.21 -1.26 6.02
CA HIS A 171 -8.04 -2.41 6.41
C HIS A 171 -7.38 -3.35 7.44
N GLY A 172 -6.66 -2.79 8.41
CA GLY A 172 -5.95 -3.52 9.46
C GLY A 172 -4.65 -4.20 9.01
N SER A 173 -4.13 -3.88 7.82
CA SER A 173 -2.81 -4.31 7.34
C SER A 173 -1.90 -3.10 7.25
N GLY A 174 -0.71 -3.16 7.86
CA GLY A 174 0.31 -2.13 7.64
C GLY A 174 0.86 -2.23 6.22
N VAL A 175 1.06 -1.09 5.59
CA VAL A 175 1.58 -0.95 4.23
C VAL A 175 2.81 -0.05 4.30
N ALA A 176 3.98 -0.64 4.06
CA ALA A 176 5.25 0.05 3.93
C ALA A 176 5.57 0.27 2.46
N GLN A 177 5.85 1.51 2.08
CA GLN A 177 6.30 1.85 0.73
C GLN A 177 7.67 2.51 0.78
N ALA A 178 8.54 2.18 -0.17
CA ALA A 178 9.82 2.84 -0.36
C ALA A 178 10.01 3.19 -1.84
N PHE A 179 10.38 4.45 -2.09
CA PHE A 179 10.71 4.95 -3.42
C PHE A 179 12.22 5.21 -3.48
N THR A 180 12.91 4.54 -4.41
CA THR A 180 14.35 4.71 -4.62
C THR A 180 14.70 4.59 -6.09
N GLY A 181 15.47 5.55 -6.62
CA GLY A 181 15.74 5.63 -8.06
C GLY A 181 14.43 5.59 -8.87
N LYS A 182 14.27 4.52 -9.67
CA LYS A 182 13.08 4.21 -10.48
C LYS A 182 12.17 3.13 -9.88
N TYR A 183 12.50 2.63 -8.70
CA TYR A 183 11.79 1.53 -8.06
C TYR A 183 10.74 2.05 -7.08
N TRP A 184 9.56 1.45 -7.16
CA TRP A 184 8.53 1.48 -6.14
C TRP A 184 8.51 0.11 -5.46
N VAL A 185 8.85 0.07 -4.18
CA VAL A 185 8.85 -1.12 -3.34
C VAL A 185 7.69 -1.00 -2.36
N VAL A 186 6.92 -2.07 -2.20
CA VAL A 186 5.83 -2.17 -1.21
C VAL A 186 5.96 -3.46 -0.43
N ALA A 187 5.76 -3.39 0.87
CA ALA A 187 5.56 -4.54 1.73
C ALA A 187 4.28 -4.35 2.57
N SER A 188 3.42 -5.35 2.64
CA SER A 188 2.19 -5.30 3.44
C SER A 188 1.94 -6.59 4.21
N SER A 189 1.39 -6.44 5.42
CA SER A 189 1.00 -7.55 6.30
C SER A 189 0.08 -7.05 7.40
N LYS A 190 -0.76 -7.95 7.94
CA LYS A 190 -1.48 -7.71 9.20
C LYS A 190 -0.56 -7.72 10.41
N ASP A 191 0.63 -8.31 10.28
CA ASP A 191 1.66 -8.29 11.30
C ASP A 191 2.40 -6.95 11.37
N PHE A 192 2.19 -6.04 10.41
CA PHE A 192 2.77 -4.71 10.42
C PHE A 192 1.81 -3.73 11.10
N THR A 193 2.13 -3.36 12.33
CA THR A 193 1.35 -2.42 13.15
C THR A 193 1.99 -1.05 13.22
N GLU A 194 3.32 -1.00 13.09
CA GLU A 194 4.11 0.23 13.05
C GLU A 194 5.21 0.16 11.98
N PRO A 195 5.82 1.30 11.59
CA PRO A 195 6.84 1.30 10.55
C PRO A 195 8.07 0.44 10.87
N GLY A 196 8.36 0.21 12.16
CA GLY A 196 9.46 -0.64 12.60
C GLY A 196 9.29 -2.10 12.16
N ASP A 197 8.06 -2.60 12.16
CA ASP A 197 7.75 -4.01 11.85
C ASP A 197 8.15 -4.39 10.41
N ALA A 198 7.95 -3.47 9.47
CA ALA A 198 8.27 -3.69 8.06
C ALA A 198 9.73 -3.32 7.70
N SER A 199 10.46 -2.66 8.59
CA SER A 199 11.80 -2.14 8.30
C SER A 199 12.80 -3.23 7.87
N PRO A 200 12.90 -4.40 8.53
CA PRO A 200 13.80 -5.47 8.09
C PRO A 200 13.48 -5.98 6.69
N VAL A 201 12.18 -6.09 6.36
CA VAL A 201 11.71 -6.53 5.04
C VAL A 201 12.09 -5.52 3.96
N ILE A 202 11.76 -4.24 4.17
CA ILE A 202 12.11 -3.18 3.22
C ILE A 202 13.63 -3.07 3.04
N ALA A 203 14.41 -3.12 4.13
CA ALA A 203 15.87 -3.06 4.06
C ALA A 203 16.46 -4.24 3.26
N GLY A 204 15.94 -5.46 3.47
CA GLY A 204 16.36 -6.64 2.72
C GLY A 204 16.10 -6.51 1.22
N VAL A 205 14.92 -6.00 0.84
CA VAL A 205 14.56 -5.77 -0.57
C VAL A 205 15.46 -4.70 -1.20
N LEU A 206 15.64 -3.56 -0.53
CA LEU A 206 16.47 -2.46 -1.03
C LEU A 206 17.92 -2.88 -1.25
N ALA A 207 18.46 -3.76 -0.40
CA ALA A 207 19.81 -4.29 -0.54
C ALA A 207 20.00 -5.19 -1.77
N ASN A 208 18.91 -5.76 -2.30
CA ASN A 208 18.92 -6.68 -3.44
C ASN A 208 18.51 -6.01 -4.77
N LEU A 209 18.12 -4.72 -4.74
CA LEU A 209 17.74 -4.02 -5.97
C LEU A 209 18.95 -3.88 -6.92
N PRO A 210 18.78 -4.13 -8.22
CA PRO A 210 19.79 -3.82 -9.22
C PRO A 210 20.10 -2.32 -9.22
N SER A 211 21.40 -2.00 -9.30
CA SER A 211 21.92 -0.63 -9.38
C SER A 211 21.50 0.10 -10.64
#